data_AF-A0A3F2RQG2-F1
#
_entry.id   AF-A0A3F2RQG2-F1
#
_cell.length_a   1.000
_cell.length_b   1.000
_cell.length_c   1.000
_cell.angle_alpha   90.00
_cell.angle_beta   90.00
_cell.angle_gamma   90.00
#
_symmetry.space_group_name_H-M   'P 1'
#
loop_
_entity.id
_entity.type
_entity.pdbx_description
1 polymer ?
#
loop_
_entity_poly.entity_id
_entity_poly.type
_entity_poly.pdbx_seq_one_letter_code
_entity_poly.pdbx_strand_id
1 'polypeptide(L)'
;MIGKRVLFSALCLLLCATMALGQDLYELLGVSSSATSSQMKRAYRKLSLKYHPDKQAVEAREAMKEEFVKITNAYRVLSDPERREKYDVYGIADEQGFENFDEAARFASEGVEDSLMNWVGLLAVLAVGVIPIVIMQRNRTKPTKKRREALRSLARNRLTNSADKSFTKNFTKTRKQYVDNPTRSRE
;
A
#
# COMPACT_ATOMS: atom_id res chain seq x y z
N MET A 1 -41.01 26.50 -28.89
CA MET A 1 -39.75 26.19 -28.18
C MET A 1 -39.74 26.68 -26.71
N ILE A 2 -40.90 26.86 -26.06
CA ILE A 2 -40.99 27.38 -24.68
C ILE A 2 -40.84 26.27 -23.62
N GLY A 3 -41.29 25.04 -23.91
CA GLY A 3 -41.35 23.95 -22.92
C GLY A 3 -40.01 23.48 -22.36
N LYS A 4 -38.92 23.49 -23.15
CA LYS A 4 -37.60 23.04 -22.66
C LYS A 4 -36.99 24.01 -21.63
N ARG A 5 -37.20 25.32 -21.78
CA ARG A 5 -36.66 26.33 -20.85
C ARG A 5 -37.37 26.31 -19.49
N VAL A 6 -38.68 26.08 -19.50
CA VAL A 6 -39.49 25.92 -18.27
C VAL A 6 -39.16 24.60 -17.57
N LEU A 7 -38.91 23.52 -18.33
CA LEU A 7 -38.47 22.25 -17.77
C LEU A 7 -37.08 22.35 -17.11
N PHE A 8 -36.13 23.05 -17.74
CA PHE A 8 -34.79 23.28 -17.15
C PHE A 8 -34.84 24.20 -15.92
N SER A 9 -35.69 25.23 -15.92
CA SER A 9 -35.90 26.11 -14.77
C SER A 9 -36.59 25.38 -13.62
N ALA A 10 -37.61 24.57 -13.90
CA ALA A 10 -38.30 23.75 -12.92
C ALA A 10 -37.39 22.65 -12.37
N LEU A 11 -36.58 21.99 -13.21
CA LEU A 11 -35.55 21.04 -12.80
C LEU A 11 -34.51 21.72 -11.91
N CYS A 12 -34.09 22.94 -12.22
CA CYS A 12 -33.15 23.72 -11.42
C CYS A 12 -33.75 24.14 -10.07
N LEU A 13 -35.04 24.52 -10.03
CA LEU A 13 -35.75 24.83 -8.78
C LEU A 13 -36.01 23.57 -7.93
N LEU A 14 -36.31 22.42 -8.56
CA LEU A 14 -36.44 21.13 -7.87
C LEU A 14 -35.09 20.64 -7.31
N LEU A 15 -33.99 20.90 -8.03
CA LEU A 15 -32.63 20.55 -7.64
C LEU A 15 -32.07 21.53 -6.58
N CYS A 16 -32.50 22.80 -6.59
CA CYS A 16 -32.22 23.76 -5.53
C CYS A 16 -33.05 23.50 -4.26
N ALA A 17 -34.30 23.05 -4.39
CA ALA A 17 -35.15 22.71 -3.24
C ALA A 17 -34.64 21.49 -2.46
N THR A 18 -33.93 20.56 -3.12
CA THR A 18 -33.27 19.43 -2.45
C THR A 18 -32.01 19.79 -1.68
N MET A 19 -31.46 21.01 -1.82
CA MET A 19 -30.28 21.46 -1.08
C MET A 19 -30.61 22.21 0.22
N ALA A 20 -31.89 22.27 0.60
CA ALA A 20 -32.39 23.09 1.71
C ALA A 20 -32.83 22.28 2.93
N LEU A 21 -32.17 21.15 3.22
CA LEU A 21 -32.26 20.51 4.54
C LEU A 21 -31.06 20.97 5.38
N GLY A 22 -31.28 21.24 6.67
CA GLY A 22 -30.29 21.83 7.58
C GLY A 22 -28.94 21.11 7.53
N GLN A 23 -27.85 21.84 7.78
CA GLN A 23 -26.48 21.36 7.59
C GLN A 23 -26.22 20.05 8.36
N ASP A 24 -26.37 18.95 7.65
CA ASP A 24 -26.14 17.61 8.17
C ASP A 24 -24.63 17.39 8.28
N LEU A 25 -24.16 16.72 9.34
CA LEU A 25 -22.73 16.44 9.52
C LEU A 25 -22.18 15.63 8.34
N TYR A 26 -23.02 14.79 7.74
CA TYR A 26 -22.69 14.02 6.54
C TYR A 26 -22.47 14.91 5.32
N GLU A 27 -23.32 15.92 5.10
CA GLU A 27 -23.15 16.90 4.02
C GLU A 27 -21.92 17.77 4.21
N LEU A 28 -21.62 18.11 5.46
CA LEU A 28 -20.45 18.93 5.81
C LEU A 28 -19.12 18.20 5.50
N LEU A 29 -19.10 16.87 5.64
CA LEU A 29 -17.99 16.03 5.16
C LEU A 29 -18.09 15.68 3.68
N GLY A 30 -19.22 15.93 3.03
CA GLY A 30 -19.49 15.54 1.65
C GLY A 30 -19.59 14.01 1.48
N VAL A 31 -20.14 13.32 2.46
CA VAL A 31 -20.30 11.85 2.47
C VAL A 31 -21.77 11.47 2.60
N SER A 32 -22.11 10.25 2.14
CA SER A 32 -23.45 9.68 2.35
C SER A 32 -23.65 9.28 3.81
N SER A 33 -24.88 9.28 4.31
CA SER A 33 -25.26 8.68 5.60
C SER A 33 -24.93 7.18 5.68
N SER A 34 -24.79 6.51 4.55
CA SER A 34 -24.34 5.11 4.45
C SER A 34 -22.81 4.94 4.40
N ALA A 35 -22.03 6.01 4.52
CA ALA A 35 -20.59 5.95 4.36
C ALA A 35 -19.90 5.14 5.48
N THR A 36 -18.83 4.45 5.11
CA THR A 36 -17.98 3.74 6.07
C THR A 36 -17.00 4.71 6.75
N SER A 37 -16.52 4.35 7.94
CA SER A 37 -15.52 5.14 8.68
C SER A 37 -14.26 5.45 7.85
N SER A 38 -13.85 4.51 6.98
CA SER A 38 -12.72 4.71 6.06
C SER A 38 -12.98 5.76 4.98
N GLN A 39 -14.22 5.85 4.47
CA GLN A 39 -14.63 6.89 3.52
C GLN A 39 -14.70 8.26 4.19
N MET A 40 -15.24 8.32 5.41
CA MET A 40 -15.28 9.54 6.23
C MET A 40 -13.87 10.07 6.52
N LYS A 41 -12.95 9.20 6.95
CA LYS A 41 -11.53 9.55 7.18
C LYS A 41 -10.88 10.09 5.90
N ARG A 42 -11.18 9.49 4.74
CA ARG A 42 -10.64 9.94 3.46
C ARG A 42 -11.20 11.29 3.02
N ALA A 43 -12.50 11.53 3.24
CA ALA A 43 -13.15 12.80 2.93
C ALA A 43 -12.60 13.93 3.83
N TYR A 44 -12.54 13.69 5.14
CA TYR A 44 -11.96 14.59 6.13
C TYR A 44 -10.54 15.03 5.72
N ARG A 45 -9.66 14.08 5.39
CA ARG A 45 -8.29 14.39 4.94
C ARG A 45 -8.22 15.35 3.75
N LYS A 46 -9.09 15.16 2.75
CA LYS A 46 -9.12 16.03 1.56
C LYS A 46 -9.57 17.45 1.94
N LEU A 47 -10.55 17.55 2.82
CA LEU A 47 -11.10 18.82 3.29
C LEU A 47 -10.11 19.57 4.18
N SER A 48 -9.49 18.89 5.15
CA SER A 48 -8.47 19.49 6.04
C SER A 48 -7.31 20.12 5.28
N LEU A 49 -6.87 19.50 4.17
CA LEU A 49 -5.81 20.05 3.31
C LEU A 49 -6.28 21.27 2.50
N LYS A 50 -7.57 21.32 2.15
CA LYS A 50 -8.17 22.42 1.38
C LYS A 50 -8.37 23.67 2.25
N TYR A 51 -8.79 23.47 3.49
CA TYR A 51 -9.14 24.50 4.46
C TYR A 51 -7.98 24.88 5.41
N HIS A 52 -6.76 24.44 5.11
CA HIS A 52 -5.61 24.76 5.96
C HIS A 52 -5.21 26.25 5.83
N PRO A 53 -5.12 27.01 6.94
CA PRO A 53 -4.91 28.47 6.92
C PRO A 53 -3.52 28.90 6.43
N ASP A 54 -2.56 27.98 6.37
CA ASP A 54 -1.17 28.22 5.92
C ASP A 54 -1.07 28.48 4.40
N LYS A 55 -2.00 27.96 3.60
CA LYS A 55 -1.98 28.08 2.13
C LYS A 55 -2.87 29.18 1.57
N GLN A 56 -3.56 29.93 2.43
CA GLN A 56 -4.61 30.87 2.03
C GLN A 56 -4.22 32.32 2.29
N ALA A 57 -4.82 33.23 1.53
CA ALA A 57 -4.66 34.67 1.70
C ALA A 57 -5.12 35.12 3.10
N VAL A 58 -4.49 36.18 3.62
CA VAL A 58 -4.67 36.65 5.02
C VAL A 58 -6.13 36.98 5.34
N GLU A 59 -6.88 37.53 4.39
CA GLU A 59 -8.29 37.91 4.56
C GLU A 59 -9.24 36.71 4.62
N ALA A 60 -8.92 35.60 3.95
CA ALA A 60 -9.75 34.39 3.98
C ALA A 60 -9.39 33.47 5.16
N ARG A 61 -8.34 33.80 5.93
CA ARG A 61 -7.78 32.91 6.95
C ARG A 61 -8.76 32.63 8.08
N GLU A 62 -9.57 33.60 8.49
CA GLU A 62 -10.55 33.45 9.57
C GLU A 62 -11.72 32.56 9.14
N ALA A 63 -12.32 32.81 7.98
CA ALA A 63 -13.37 31.96 7.42
C ALA A 63 -12.92 30.50 7.23
N MET A 64 -11.67 30.30 6.78
CA MET A 64 -11.10 28.96 6.60
C MET A 64 -10.87 28.24 7.94
N LYS A 65 -10.49 28.97 9.00
CA LYS A 65 -10.39 28.42 10.37
C LYS A 65 -11.75 27.96 10.87
N GLU A 66 -12.78 28.76 10.70
CA GLU A 66 -14.15 28.40 11.10
C GLU A 66 -14.66 27.18 10.35
N GLU A 67 -14.46 27.10 9.03
CA GLU A 67 -14.82 25.92 8.24
C GLU A 67 -14.03 24.68 8.67
N PHE A 68 -12.73 24.82 8.94
CA PHE A 68 -11.91 23.72 9.43
C PHE A 68 -12.42 23.17 10.77
N VAL A 69 -12.77 24.04 11.71
CA VAL A 69 -13.35 23.67 13.00
C VAL A 69 -14.67 22.91 12.81
N LYS A 70 -15.57 23.40 11.95
CA LYS A 70 -16.83 22.71 11.62
C LYS A 70 -16.61 21.31 11.05
N ILE A 71 -15.69 21.18 10.10
CA ILE A 71 -15.35 19.90 9.44
C ILE A 71 -14.74 18.90 10.45
N THR A 72 -13.93 19.41 11.36
CA THR A 72 -13.29 18.60 12.40
C THR A 72 -14.30 18.12 13.44
N ASN A 73 -15.22 18.98 13.85
CA ASN A 73 -16.31 18.62 14.76
C ASN A 73 -17.23 17.56 14.15
N ALA A 74 -17.58 17.71 12.88
CA ALA A 74 -18.38 16.73 12.16
C ALA A 74 -17.66 15.37 12.04
N TYR A 75 -16.37 15.35 11.71
CA TYR A 75 -15.60 14.11 11.69
C TYR A 75 -15.51 13.47 13.08
N ARG A 76 -15.33 14.25 14.14
CA ARG A 76 -15.25 13.74 15.51
C ARG A 76 -16.50 12.98 15.94
N VAL A 77 -17.69 13.53 15.62
CA VAL A 77 -18.98 12.88 15.93
C VAL A 77 -19.19 11.64 15.05
N LEU A 78 -18.92 11.72 13.75
CA LEU A 78 -19.17 10.62 12.81
C LEU A 78 -18.13 9.48 12.87
N SER A 79 -16.92 9.77 13.36
CA SER A 79 -15.82 8.78 13.43
C SER A 79 -16.03 7.72 14.50
N ASP A 80 -16.73 8.07 15.59
CA ASP A 80 -17.01 7.19 16.72
C ASP A 80 -18.40 6.58 16.55
N PRO A 81 -18.54 5.23 16.60
CA PRO A 81 -19.82 4.58 16.37
C PRO A 81 -20.88 4.94 17.41
N GLU A 82 -20.51 5.13 18.68
CA GLU A 82 -21.46 5.51 19.73
C GLU A 82 -21.96 6.94 19.55
N ARG A 83 -21.06 7.86 19.18
CA ARG A 83 -21.43 9.27 18.93
C ARG A 83 -22.25 9.41 17.65
N ARG A 84 -21.91 8.65 16.61
CA ARG A 84 -22.68 8.58 15.37
C ARG A 84 -24.08 8.05 15.61
N GLU A 85 -24.24 6.98 16.40
CA GLU A 85 -25.56 6.46 16.74
C GLU A 85 -26.39 7.50 17.50
N LYS A 86 -25.78 8.21 18.47
CA LYS A 86 -26.47 9.31 19.17
C LYS A 86 -26.89 10.43 18.22
N TYR A 87 -26.04 10.79 17.27
CA TYR A 87 -26.37 11.77 16.25
C TYR A 87 -27.52 11.29 15.35
N ASP A 88 -27.48 10.04 14.89
CA ASP A 88 -28.51 9.47 14.02
C ASP A 88 -29.87 9.31 14.74
N VAL A 89 -29.86 9.04 16.06
CA VAL A 89 -31.09 8.83 16.87
C VAL A 89 -31.68 10.13 17.40
N TYR A 90 -30.84 11.03 17.92
CA TYR A 90 -31.30 12.24 18.63
C TYR A 90 -31.09 13.53 17.82
N GLY A 91 -30.31 13.50 16.74
CA GLY A 91 -29.95 14.70 15.96
C GLY A 91 -29.05 15.68 16.72
N ILE A 92 -28.51 15.29 17.87
CA ILE A 92 -27.69 16.14 18.73
C ILE A 92 -26.23 15.95 18.32
N ALA A 93 -25.62 16.98 17.73
CA ALA A 93 -24.18 17.06 17.60
C ALA A 93 -23.60 17.42 18.98
N ASP A 94 -22.73 16.57 19.52
CA ASP A 94 -22.14 16.70 20.87
C ASP A 94 -21.83 18.15 21.28
N GLU A 95 -22.25 18.54 22.49
CA GLU A 95 -22.03 19.88 23.07
C GLU A 95 -20.54 20.21 23.31
N GLN A 96 -19.66 19.21 23.24
CA GLN A 96 -18.22 19.34 23.47
C GLN A 96 -17.42 19.49 22.16
N GLY A 97 -17.92 20.28 21.21
CA GLY A 97 -17.17 20.58 19.98
C GLY A 97 -15.91 21.39 20.26
N PHE A 98 -14.95 21.36 19.34
CA PHE A 98 -13.82 22.28 19.35
C PHE A 98 -14.33 23.70 19.06
N GLU A 99 -13.99 24.65 19.92
CA GLU A 99 -14.29 26.07 19.67
C GLU A 99 -13.17 26.77 18.90
N ASN A 100 -11.93 26.28 19.04
CA ASN A 100 -10.75 26.91 18.49
C ASN A 100 -10.06 26.05 17.44
N PHE A 101 -9.51 26.71 16.41
CA PHE A 101 -8.73 26.06 15.36
C PHE A 101 -7.55 25.26 15.91
N ASP A 102 -6.85 25.77 16.93
CA ASP A 102 -5.68 25.09 17.50
C ASP A 102 -6.03 23.75 18.16
N GLU A 103 -7.22 23.66 18.76
CA GLU A 103 -7.71 22.42 19.38
C GLU A 103 -8.15 21.40 18.31
N ALA A 104 -8.89 21.87 17.30
CA ALA A 104 -9.26 21.07 16.13
C ALA A 104 -8.01 20.57 15.38
N ALA A 105 -6.98 21.41 15.23
CA ALA A 105 -5.73 21.05 14.56
C ALA A 105 -4.93 19.99 15.33
N ARG A 106 -4.94 20.04 16.67
CA ARG A 106 -4.34 19.00 17.52
C ARG A 106 -5.04 17.66 17.35
N PHE A 107 -6.37 17.65 17.42
CA PHE A 107 -7.16 16.45 17.14
C PHE A 107 -6.93 15.92 15.72
N ALA A 108 -6.82 16.80 14.72
CA ALA A 108 -6.48 16.42 13.36
C ALA A 108 -5.08 15.77 13.25
N SER A 109 -4.13 16.24 14.05
CA SER A 109 -2.77 15.69 14.10
C SER A 109 -2.69 14.33 14.82
N GLU A 110 -3.58 14.09 15.79
CA GLU A 110 -3.67 12.85 16.56
C GLU A 110 -4.52 11.78 15.86
N GLY A 111 -5.63 12.14 15.20
CA GLY A 111 -6.64 11.19 14.68
C GLY A 111 -6.48 10.75 13.22
N VAL A 112 -5.41 11.19 12.53
CA VAL A 112 -5.16 10.86 11.12
C VAL A 112 -3.85 10.08 10.97
N GLU A 113 -3.79 8.87 11.51
CA GLU A 113 -2.80 7.90 11.05
C GLU A 113 -3.17 7.42 9.65
N ASP A 114 -2.71 8.17 8.65
CA ASP A 114 -2.11 7.66 7.41
C ASP A 114 -0.96 8.61 7.04
N SER A 115 -0.17 8.97 8.05
CA SER A 115 0.99 9.83 7.90
C SER A 115 2.13 9.03 7.31
N LEU A 116 2.92 9.67 6.45
CA LEU A 116 4.23 9.22 5.96
C LEU A 116 5.07 8.52 7.05
N MET A 117 4.86 8.87 8.31
CA MET A 117 5.49 8.26 9.49
C MET A 117 5.25 6.76 9.69
N ASN A 118 4.13 6.17 9.29
CA ASN A 118 3.96 4.70 9.35
C ASN A 118 4.79 4.01 8.26
N TRP A 119 4.87 4.61 7.06
CA TRP A 119 5.73 4.12 5.97
C TRP A 119 7.22 4.34 6.26
N VAL A 120 7.57 5.46 6.89
CA VAL A 120 8.93 5.75 7.39
C VAL A 120 9.28 4.80 8.55
N GLY A 121 8.34 4.53 9.45
CA GLY A 121 8.48 3.53 10.51
C GLY A 121 8.68 2.13 9.96
N LEU A 122 7.88 1.72 8.97
CA LEU A 122 8.03 0.45 8.26
C LEU A 122 9.40 0.37 7.56
N LEU A 123 9.83 1.44 6.88
CA LEU A 123 11.15 1.54 6.26
C LEU A 123 12.28 1.44 7.29
N ALA A 124 12.15 2.09 8.44
CA ALA A 124 13.13 2.02 9.53
C ALA A 124 13.21 0.60 10.13
N VAL A 125 12.07 -0.05 10.35
CA VAL A 125 12.01 -1.45 10.83
C VAL A 125 12.62 -2.42 9.81
N LEU A 126 12.37 -2.22 8.52
CA LEU A 126 13.00 -3.02 7.47
C LEU A 126 14.51 -2.76 7.40
N ALA A 127 14.94 -1.50 7.49
CA ALA A 127 16.35 -1.11 7.40
C ALA A 127 17.20 -1.55 8.60
N VAL A 128 16.65 -1.49 9.81
CA VAL A 128 17.36 -1.84 11.05
C VAL A 128 17.15 -3.31 11.43
N GLY A 129 15.98 -3.90 11.15
CA GLY A 129 15.66 -5.26 11.53
C GLY A 129 15.96 -6.28 10.44
N VAL A 130 15.31 -6.15 9.28
CA VAL A 130 15.28 -7.22 8.27
C VAL A 130 16.52 -7.22 7.38
N ILE A 131 16.96 -6.04 6.92
CA ILE A 131 18.10 -5.91 6.01
C ILE A 131 19.41 -6.42 6.63
N PRO A 132 19.75 -6.12 7.91
CA PRO A 132 20.98 -6.65 8.52
C PRO A 132 20.93 -8.17 8.70
N ILE A 133 19.76 -8.73 9.05
CA ILE A 133 19.57 -10.18 9.17
C ILE A 133 19.78 -10.88 7.82
N VAL A 134 19.22 -10.35 6.74
CA VAL A 134 19.39 -10.91 5.39
C VAL A 134 20.82 -10.75 4.88
N ILE A 135 21.47 -9.61 5.12
CA ILE A 135 22.88 -9.39 4.77
C ILE A 135 23.78 -10.38 5.54
N MET A 136 23.47 -10.63 6.82
CA MET A 136 24.20 -11.55 7.68
C MET A 136 23.97 -13.01 7.27
N GLN A 137 22.77 -13.38 6.79
CA GLN A 137 22.49 -14.70 6.22
C GLN A 137 23.19 -14.93 4.87
N ARG A 138 23.27 -13.89 4.01
CA ARG A 138 23.95 -13.96 2.70
C ARG A 138 25.46 -14.16 2.82
N ASN A 139 26.08 -13.73 3.92
CA ASN A 139 27.53 -13.88 4.13
C ASN A 139 27.92 -15.28 4.67
N ARG A 140 26.97 -16.07 5.20
CA ARG A 140 27.20 -17.46 5.64
C ARG A 140 27.27 -18.47 4.50
N THR A 141 26.63 -18.18 3.35
CA THR A 141 26.46 -19.15 2.26
C THR A 141 27.44 -19.00 1.11
N LYS A 142 28.41 -18.07 1.17
CA LYS A 142 29.44 -17.94 0.14
C LYS A 142 30.33 -19.20 0.14
N PRO A 143 30.31 -20.03 -0.92
CA PRO A 143 31.15 -21.21 -0.97
C PRO A 143 32.61 -20.78 -0.96
N THR A 144 33.36 -21.25 0.05
CA THR A 144 34.77 -20.91 0.23
C THR A 144 35.58 -21.29 -1.01
N LYS A 145 36.66 -20.55 -1.29
CA LYS A 145 37.55 -20.80 -2.44
C LYS A 145 38.04 -22.26 -2.49
N LYS A 146 38.34 -22.83 -1.32
CA LYS A 146 38.70 -24.25 -1.11
C LYS A 146 37.60 -25.22 -1.58
N ARG A 147 36.32 -24.91 -1.34
CA ARG A 147 35.18 -25.73 -1.79
C ARG A 147 35.02 -25.68 -3.31
N ARG A 148 35.31 -24.53 -3.95
CA ARG A 148 35.30 -24.39 -5.42
C ARG A 148 36.43 -25.21 -6.07
N GLU A 149 37.61 -25.22 -5.46
CA GLU A 149 38.76 -25.98 -5.92
C GLU A 149 38.52 -27.50 -5.78
N ALA A 150 37.95 -27.94 -4.66
CA ALA A 150 37.56 -29.34 -4.45
C ALA A 150 36.50 -29.82 -5.47
N LEU A 151 35.54 -28.98 -5.84
CA LEU A 151 34.57 -29.31 -6.88
C LEU A 151 35.21 -29.41 -8.26
N ARG A 152 36.18 -28.54 -8.58
CA ARG A 152 36.94 -28.59 -9.83
C ARG A 152 37.81 -29.84 -9.92
N SER A 153 38.44 -30.27 -8.83
CA SER A 153 39.23 -31.50 -8.82
C SER A 153 38.35 -32.75 -8.93
N LEU A 154 37.18 -32.78 -8.28
CA LEU A 154 36.20 -33.85 -8.43
C LEU A 154 35.66 -33.95 -9.86
N ALA A 155 35.34 -32.82 -10.49
CA ALA A 155 34.90 -32.79 -11.88
C ALA A 155 36.00 -33.29 -12.82
N ARG A 156 37.26 -32.88 -12.60
CA ARG A 156 38.42 -33.35 -13.37
C ARG A 156 38.61 -34.86 -13.24
N ASN A 157 38.55 -35.39 -12.02
CA ASN A 157 38.69 -36.83 -11.77
C ASN A 157 37.53 -37.66 -12.34
N ARG A 158 36.30 -37.11 -12.38
CA ARG A 158 35.17 -37.79 -13.05
C ARG A 158 35.38 -37.88 -14.55
N LEU A 159 35.89 -36.83 -15.19
CA LEU A 159 36.17 -36.84 -16.63
C LEU A 159 37.25 -37.86 -16.99
N THR A 160 38.34 -37.93 -16.21
CA THR A 160 39.41 -38.91 -16.44
C THR A 160 38.92 -40.35 -16.23
N ASN A 161 38.17 -40.61 -15.17
CA ASN A 161 37.64 -41.95 -14.89
C ASN A 161 36.55 -42.37 -15.91
N SER A 162 35.79 -41.42 -16.44
CA SER A 162 34.80 -41.68 -17.49
C SER A 162 35.48 -41.97 -18.83
N ALA A 163 36.52 -41.23 -19.18
CA ALA A 163 37.32 -41.46 -20.38
C ALA A 163 37.99 -42.84 -20.33
N ASP A 164 38.59 -43.20 -19.20
CA ASP A 164 39.26 -44.50 -19.00
C ASP A 164 38.29 -45.69 -19.10
N LYS A 165 37.11 -45.60 -18.45
CA LYS A 165 36.05 -46.62 -18.59
C LYS A 165 35.54 -46.77 -20.01
N SER A 166 35.45 -45.67 -20.77
CA SER A 166 35.05 -45.74 -22.18
C SER A 166 36.13 -46.37 -23.06
N PHE A 167 37.40 -46.06 -22.79
CA PHE A 167 38.55 -46.58 -23.51
C PHE A 167 38.71 -48.09 -23.28
N THR A 168 38.64 -48.55 -22.03
CA THR A 168 38.71 -49.97 -21.65
C THR A 168 37.53 -50.79 -22.20
N LYS A 169 36.31 -50.22 -22.21
CA LYS A 169 35.13 -50.87 -22.81
C LYS A 169 35.25 -51.01 -24.33
N ASN A 170 35.84 -50.03 -25.02
CA ASN A 170 36.10 -50.11 -26.45
C ASN A 170 37.22 -51.12 -26.76
N PHE A 171 38.28 -51.15 -25.96
CA PHE A 171 39.40 -52.08 -26.14
C PHE A 171 38.97 -53.55 -25.98
N THR A 172 38.14 -53.84 -24.98
CA THR A 172 37.56 -55.17 -24.77
C THR A 172 36.59 -55.58 -25.87
N LYS A 173 35.80 -54.63 -26.40
CA LYS A 173 34.90 -54.87 -27.54
C LYS A 173 35.67 -55.17 -28.83
N THR A 174 36.70 -54.40 -29.16
CA THR A 174 37.54 -54.61 -30.35
C THR A 174 38.34 -55.91 -30.25
N ARG A 175 38.86 -56.24 -29.07
CA ARG A 175 39.54 -57.53 -28.83
C ARG A 175 38.60 -58.72 -29.02
N LYS A 176 37.37 -58.64 -28.54
CA LYS A 176 36.36 -59.70 -28.72
C LYS A 176 35.97 -59.86 -30.20
N GLN A 177 35.85 -58.76 -30.95
CA GLN A 177 35.55 -58.77 -32.38
C GLN A 177 36.66 -59.42 -33.25
N TYR A 178 37.93 -59.36 -32.83
CA TYR A 178 39.05 -60.02 -33.51
C TYR A 178 39.17 -61.51 -33.16
N VAL A 179 38.85 -61.89 -31.92
CA VAL A 179 38.87 -63.28 -31.46
C VAL A 179 37.71 -64.10 -32.08
N ASP A 180 36.55 -63.47 -32.28
CA ASP A 180 35.36 -64.14 -32.81
C ASP A 180 35.30 -64.22 -34.36
N ASN A 181 36.23 -63.57 -35.09
CA ASN A 181 36.33 -63.68 -36.56
C ASN A 181 37.78 -63.54 -37.08
N PRO A 182 38.55 -64.63 -37.14
CA PRO A 182 39.98 -64.60 -37.49
C PRO A 182 40.31 -64.43 -39.00
N THR A 183 39.33 -64.37 -39.91
CA THR A 183 39.60 -64.43 -41.37
C THR A 183 39.48 -63.12 -42.14
N ARG A 184 39.31 -61.96 -41.47
CA ARG A 184 39.16 -60.65 -42.17
C ARG A 184 40.46 -59.85 -42.33
N SER A 185 41.59 -60.52 -42.56
CA SER A 185 42.92 -59.87 -42.71
C SER A 185 43.74 -60.43 -43.87
N ARG A 186 43.11 -60.83 -44.98
CA ARG A 186 43.79 -61.08 -46.26
C ARG A 186 42.83 -60.83 -47.43
N GLU A 187 42.61 -59.55 -47.74
CA GLU A 187 42.35 -59.05 -49.09
C GLU A 187 43.07 -57.70 -49.22
#